data_AF-A0A8T4Q5L4-F1
#
_entry.id   AF-A0A8T4Q5L4-F1
#
_cell.length_a   1.000
_cell.length_b   1.000
_cell.length_c   1.000
_cell.angle_alpha   90.00
_cell.angle_beta   90.00
_cell.angle_gamma   90.00
#
_symmetry.space_group_name_H-M   'P 1'
#
loop_
_entity.id
_entity.type
_entity.pdbx_description
1 polymer ?
#
loop_
_entity_poly.entity_id
_entity_poly.type
_entity_poly.pdbx_seq_one_letter_code
_entity_poly.pdbx_strand_id
1 'polypeptide(L)'
;MGQNVNGITVERRTPDYFVIHQSSSGYHLELLPLRVPPFVSVCFRSPDGKVVTDRDLNMYRHPDLINFKPDPSLQYIEIGAGLGELTTAIAASNPEKLPIIIDPADYITMGIILEGTLTKDLTPLMRHRLKKVLDRQNLVISNKVQLINMTLEEAMVRHPEIRGTGDVVIDYHGPVNHENTPLSYIEILNLERQLRTPLGKHIFWGTAIEGA
;
A
#
# COMPACT_ATOMS: atom_id res chain seq x y z
N MET A 1 -6.26 28.97 -10.63
CA MET A 1 -6.76 28.56 -11.96
C MET A 1 -6.18 27.19 -12.26
N GLY A 2 -7.02 26.16 -12.40
CA GLY A 2 -6.57 24.78 -12.65
C GLY A 2 -6.16 24.59 -14.11
N GLN A 3 -5.04 23.89 -14.34
CA GLN A 3 -4.60 23.49 -15.68
C GLN A 3 -5.07 22.06 -15.97
N ASN A 4 -5.98 21.92 -16.93
CA ASN A 4 -6.47 20.63 -17.41
C ASN A 4 -5.50 20.09 -18.47
N VAL A 5 -4.84 18.98 -18.15
CA VAL A 5 -4.05 18.18 -19.12
C VAL A 5 -4.41 16.73 -18.83
N ASN A 6 -4.89 15.99 -19.84
CA ASN A 6 -5.30 14.58 -19.75
C ASN A 6 -6.43 14.28 -18.74
N GLY A 7 -7.36 15.22 -18.51
CA GLY A 7 -8.45 15.01 -17.55
C GLY A 7 -8.01 15.10 -16.08
N ILE A 8 -6.79 15.56 -15.82
CA ILE A 8 -6.27 15.83 -14.48
C ILE A 8 -6.45 17.33 -14.17
N THR A 9 -7.26 17.63 -13.17
CA THR A 9 -7.47 18.97 -12.62
C THR A 9 -6.70 19.12 -11.32
N VAL A 10 -5.88 20.16 -11.22
CA VAL A 10 -5.11 20.48 -10.00
C VAL A 10 -5.75 21.66 -9.30
N GLU A 11 -6.11 21.46 -8.04
CA GLU A 11 -6.54 22.49 -7.11
C GLU A 11 -5.47 22.73 -6.05
N ARG A 12 -4.76 23.85 -6.18
CA ARG A 12 -3.84 24.31 -5.13
C ARG A 12 -4.66 25.00 -4.04
N ARG A 13 -4.72 24.40 -2.85
CA ARG A 13 -5.47 24.90 -1.70
C ARG A 13 -4.61 25.82 -0.82
N THR A 14 -3.34 25.47 -0.63
CA THR A 14 -2.30 26.32 -0.02
C THR A 14 -0.98 26.13 -0.78
N PRO A 15 0.08 26.91 -0.52
CA PRO A 15 1.39 26.69 -1.15
C PRO A 15 1.92 25.26 -0.99
N ASP A 16 1.57 24.59 0.11
CA ASP A 16 2.06 23.25 0.47
C ASP A 16 0.97 22.16 0.40
N TYR A 17 -0.27 22.50 0.04
CA TYR A 17 -1.39 21.55 -0.02
C TYR A 17 -2.07 21.57 -1.38
N PHE A 18 -2.09 20.41 -2.04
CA PHE A 18 -2.67 20.22 -3.35
C PHE A 18 -3.68 19.09 -3.31
N VAL A 19 -4.81 19.31 -3.95
CA VAL A 19 -5.77 18.26 -4.29
C VAL A 19 -5.79 18.13 -5.80
N ILE A 20 -5.65 16.92 -6.28
CA ILE A 20 -5.55 16.59 -7.70
C ILE A 20 -6.66 15.61 -8.01
N HIS A 21 -7.52 16.00 -8.93
CA HIS A 21 -8.68 15.23 -9.35
C HIS A 21 -8.41 14.65 -10.73
N GLN A 22 -8.59 13.36 -10.90
CA GLN A 22 -8.62 12.73 -12.22
C GLN A 22 -10.08 12.43 -12.58
N SER A 23 -10.60 13.14 -13.58
CA SER A 23 -12.04 13.20 -13.85
C SER A 23 -12.60 11.95 -14.52
N SER A 24 -11.78 11.17 -15.24
CA SER A 24 -12.25 10.03 -16.04
C SER A 24 -12.36 8.72 -15.25
N SER A 25 -11.56 8.54 -14.20
CA SER A 25 -11.57 7.38 -13.32
C SER A 25 -12.24 7.66 -11.97
N GLY A 26 -12.55 8.93 -11.65
CA GLY A 26 -13.13 9.31 -10.37
C GLY A 26 -12.16 9.21 -9.18
N TYR A 27 -10.88 8.97 -9.43
CA TYR A 27 -9.86 8.98 -8.40
C TYR A 27 -9.51 10.41 -7.97
N HIS A 28 -9.26 10.53 -6.67
CA HIS A 28 -8.77 11.76 -6.04
C HIS A 28 -7.40 11.49 -5.45
N LEU A 29 -6.43 12.34 -5.79
CA LEU A 29 -5.08 12.33 -5.23
C LEU A 29 -4.90 13.56 -4.35
N GLU A 30 -4.55 13.36 -3.09
CA GLU A 30 -4.24 14.42 -2.14
C GLU A 30 -2.75 14.40 -1.80
N LEU A 31 -2.10 15.56 -1.86
CA LEU A 31 -0.72 15.77 -1.41
C LEU A 31 -0.75 16.56 -0.11
N LEU A 32 -0.65 15.85 1.02
CA LEU A 32 -0.84 16.37 2.36
C LEU A 32 0.51 16.76 2.99
N PRO A 33 0.77 18.05 3.26
CA PRO A 33 1.95 18.46 4.00
C PRO A 33 1.75 18.10 5.48
N LEU A 34 2.59 17.21 6.00
CA LEU A 34 2.67 16.89 7.42
C LEU A 34 3.70 17.81 8.08
N ARG A 35 3.31 18.42 9.20
CA ARG A 35 4.05 19.54 9.81
C ARG A 35 5.37 19.14 10.46
N VAL A 36 5.55 17.88 10.89
CA VAL A 36 6.75 17.47 11.65
C VAL A 36 7.06 15.97 11.45
N PRO A 37 8.25 15.61 10.92
CA PRO A 37 9.15 16.42 10.09
C PRO A 37 8.46 16.85 8.78
N PRO A 38 9.01 17.81 7.98
CA PRO A 38 8.36 18.23 6.73
C PRO A 38 8.29 17.06 5.77
N PHE A 39 7.11 16.47 5.70
CA PHE A 39 6.82 15.31 4.88
C PHE A 39 5.61 15.62 4.03
N VAL A 40 5.58 15.13 2.81
CA VAL A 40 4.37 15.15 1.99
C VAL A 40 3.86 13.72 1.98
N SER A 41 2.62 13.50 2.39
CA SER A 41 1.95 12.21 2.18
C SER A 41 1.12 12.26 0.91
N VAL A 42 1.13 11.17 0.19
CA VAL A 42 0.32 10.92 -1.00
C VAL A 42 -0.82 9.99 -0.60
N CYS A 43 -2.05 10.47 -0.79
CA CYS A 43 -3.26 9.74 -0.46
C CYS A 43 -4.13 9.64 -1.71
N PHE A 44 -4.49 8.43 -2.11
CA PHE A 44 -5.47 8.19 -3.14
C PHE A 44 -6.80 7.83 -2.50
N ARG A 45 -7.89 8.42 -3.00
CA ARG A 45 -9.25 7.98 -2.74
C ARG A 45 -9.86 7.47 -4.04
N SER A 46 -10.27 6.22 -4.02
CA SER A 46 -10.97 5.59 -5.15
C SER A 46 -12.43 6.06 -5.22
N PRO A 47 -13.12 5.83 -6.35
CA PRO A 47 -14.53 6.22 -6.52
C PRO A 47 -15.48 5.61 -5.50
N ASP A 48 -15.17 4.39 -5.03
CA ASP A 48 -15.91 3.67 -3.98
C ASP A 48 -15.49 4.08 -2.55
N GLY A 49 -14.67 5.12 -2.42
CA GLY A 49 -14.32 5.73 -1.14
C GLY A 49 -13.13 5.09 -0.40
N LYS A 50 -12.53 4.01 -0.93
CA LYS A 50 -11.35 3.39 -0.33
C LYS A 50 -10.15 4.33 -0.39
N VAL A 51 -9.27 4.20 0.61
CA VAL A 51 -8.10 5.06 0.77
C VAL A 51 -6.83 4.23 0.64
N VAL A 52 -5.93 4.67 -0.25
CA VAL A 52 -4.60 4.08 -0.43
C VAL A 52 -3.55 5.12 -0.01
N THR A 53 -2.61 4.71 0.84
CA THR A 53 -1.60 5.61 1.43
C THR A 53 -0.18 5.13 1.12
N ASP A 54 0.80 5.98 1.41
CA ASP A 54 2.19 5.82 0.95
C ASP A 54 3.23 5.63 2.07
N ARG A 55 2.81 5.07 3.21
CA ARG A 55 3.59 5.01 4.46
C ARG A 55 5.06 4.59 4.29
N ASP A 56 5.97 5.40 4.81
CA ASP A 56 7.42 5.09 4.87
C ASP A 56 7.74 4.12 6.02
N LEU A 57 8.81 3.34 5.89
CA LEU A 57 9.23 2.33 6.89
C LEU A 57 9.38 2.93 8.30
N ASN A 58 9.91 4.15 8.39
CA ASN A 58 10.11 4.84 9.68
C ASN A 58 8.80 5.35 10.32
N MET A 59 7.67 5.26 9.62
CA MET A 59 6.35 5.63 10.11
C MET A 59 5.59 4.43 10.70
N TYR A 60 6.08 3.22 10.52
CA TYR A 60 5.55 2.05 11.20
C TYR A 60 5.92 2.12 12.69
N ARG A 61 5.00 1.62 13.53
CA ARG A 61 5.13 1.65 15.00
C ARG A 61 5.15 0.27 15.62
N HIS A 62 4.98 -0.79 14.83
CA HIS A 62 5.06 -2.16 15.31
C HIS A 62 6.51 -2.52 15.64
N PRO A 63 6.82 -3.16 16.77
CA PRO A 63 8.19 -3.50 17.17
C PRO A 63 9.00 -4.21 16.08
N ASP A 64 8.38 -5.16 15.38
CA ASP A 64 9.03 -5.90 14.29
C ASP A 64 9.28 -5.10 13.01
N LEU A 65 8.58 -3.98 12.85
CA LEU A 65 8.75 -3.10 11.69
C LEU A 65 9.68 -1.91 11.99
N ILE A 66 10.01 -1.68 13.27
CA ILE A 66 11.03 -0.71 13.67
C ILE A 66 12.40 -1.28 13.32
N ASN A 67 13.18 -0.53 12.53
CA ASN A 67 14.46 -1.00 11.98
C ASN A 67 14.33 -2.31 11.19
N PHE A 68 13.20 -2.51 10.51
CA PHE A 68 12.91 -3.69 9.73
C PHE A 68 14.06 -4.05 8.78
N LYS A 69 14.55 -5.29 8.92
CA LYS A 69 15.55 -5.91 8.05
C LYS A 69 14.96 -7.23 7.55
N PRO A 70 14.44 -7.28 6.32
CA PRO A 70 13.84 -8.50 5.79
C PRO A 70 14.90 -9.59 5.64
N ASP A 71 14.54 -10.80 6.03
CA ASP A 71 15.33 -12.01 5.83
C ASP A 71 14.99 -12.59 4.45
N PRO A 72 15.96 -12.67 3.52
CA PRO A 72 15.69 -13.10 2.15
C PRO A 72 15.21 -14.56 2.04
N SER A 73 15.38 -15.39 3.06
CA SER A 73 14.93 -16.79 3.07
C SER A 73 13.44 -16.97 3.38
N LEU A 74 12.79 -15.92 3.92
CA LEU A 74 11.39 -15.97 4.35
C LEU A 74 10.42 -15.58 3.22
N GLN A 75 9.26 -16.24 3.19
CA GLN A 75 8.13 -15.82 2.36
C GLN A 75 7.32 -14.72 3.07
N TYR A 76 7.32 -13.52 2.50
CA TYR A 76 6.49 -12.42 2.96
C TYR A 76 5.16 -12.35 2.19
N ILE A 77 4.08 -12.07 2.90
CA ILE A 77 2.76 -11.76 2.34
C ILE A 77 2.27 -10.46 2.97
N GLU A 78 2.10 -9.41 2.16
CA GLU A 78 1.57 -8.11 2.60
C GLU A 78 0.14 -7.93 2.09
N ILE A 79 -0.80 -7.70 3.00
CA ILE A 79 -2.21 -7.44 2.70
C ILE A 79 -2.42 -5.93 2.79
N GLY A 80 -3.07 -5.36 1.77
CA GLY A 80 -3.33 -3.92 1.73
C GLY A 80 -2.06 -3.08 1.72
N ALA A 81 -1.04 -3.50 0.95
CA ALA A 81 0.26 -2.85 0.87
C ALA A 81 0.16 -1.36 0.46
N GLY A 82 -0.88 -1.02 -0.31
CA GLY A 82 -1.07 0.31 -0.87
C GLY A 82 0.18 0.76 -1.61
N LEU A 83 0.63 1.99 -1.33
CA LEU A 83 1.86 2.57 -1.87
C LEU A 83 2.96 2.66 -0.79
N GLY A 84 2.88 1.79 0.22
CA GLY A 84 3.80 1.71 1.34
C GLY A 84 5.21 1.25 0.95
N GLU A 85 6.19 1.53 1.81
CA GLU A 85 7.60 1.19 1.58
C GLU A 85 7.97 -0.25 1.97
N LEU A 86 7.06 -1.00 2.61
CA LEU A 86 7.38 -2.29 3.21
C LEU A 86 7.76 -3.35 2.18
N THR A 87 6.90 -3.63 1.20
CA THR A 87 7.26 -4.51 0.08
C THR A 87 8.49 -4.01 -0.68
N THR A 88 8.73 -2.69 -0.74
CA THR A 88 9.95 -2.16 -1.37
C THR A 88 11.20 -2.57 -0.62
N ALA A 89 11.17 -2.55 0.70
CA ALA A 89 12.25 -3.03 1.55
C ALA A 89 12.51 -4.53 1.33
N ILE A 90 11.44 -5.32 1.25
CA ILE A 90 11.50 -6.78 1.07
C ILE A 90 12.06 -7.12 -0.31
N ALA A 91 11.55 -6.51 -1.39
CA ALA A 91 12.07 -6.76 -2.73
C ALA A 91 13.54 -6.33 -2.88
N ALA A 92 13.97 -5.29 -2.15
CA ALA A 92 15.36 -4.81 -2.17
C ALA A 92 16.35 -5.75 -1.46
N SER A 93 15.89 -6.68 -0.61
CA SER A 93 16.78 -7.67 0.03
C SER A 93 17.14 -8.85 -0.87
N ASN A 94 16.71 -8.86 -2.14
CA ASN A 94 16.87 -9.96 -3.08
C ASN A 94 16.35 -11.29 -2.50
N PRO A 95 15.06 -11.38 -2.19
CA PRO A 95 14.50 -12.54 -1.51
C PRO A 95 14.54 -13.77 -2.42
N GLU A 96 14.70 -14.95 -1.83
CA GLU A 96 14.69 -16.24 -2.52
C GLU A 96 13.31 -16.54 -3.14
N LYS A 97 12.26 -15.98 -2.53
CA LYS A 97 10.88 -16.04 -3.02
C LYS A 97 10.33 -14.64 -3.22
N LEU A 98 9.55 -14.43 -4.26
CA LEU A 98 8.92 -13.13 -4.49
C LEU A 98 7.95 -12.80 -3.34
N PRO A 99 7.97 -11.58 -2.77
CA PRO A 99 6.96 -11.17 -1.82
C PRO A 99 5.60 -11.15 -2.51
N ILE A 100 4.57 -11.61 -1.81
CA ILE A 100 3.20 -11.63 -2.30
C ILE A 100 2.48 -10.39 -1.75
N ILE A 101 1.81 -9.65 -2.62
CA ILE A 101 0.89 -8.58 -2.24
C ILE A 101 -0.53 -9.05 -2.52
N ILE A 102 -1.43 -8.89 -1.55
CA ILE A 102 -2.87 -9.06 -1.74
C ILE A 102 -3.52 -7.69 -1.52
N ASP A 103 -3.88 -7.01 -2.62
CA ASP A 103 -4.43 -5.65 -2.56
C ASP A 103 -5.35 -5.37 -3.76
N PRO A 104 -6.62 -4.97 -3.56
CA PRO A 104 -7.55 -4.67 -4.65
C PRO A 104 -7.33 -3.30 -5.31
N ALA A 105 -6.33 -2.51 -4.90
CA ALA A 105 -6.09 -1.18 -5.46
C ALA A 105 -5.75 -1.20 -6.97
N ASP A 106 -6.23 -0.21 -7.72
CA ASP A 106 -5.90 -0.04 -9.14
C ASP A 106 -4.56 0.70 -9.30
N TYR A 107 -3.47 -0.07 -9.23
CA TYR A 107 -2.11 0.44 -9.36
C TYR A 107 -1.82 1.08 -10.72
N ILE A 108 -2.49 0.62 -11.79
CA ILE A 108 -2.28 1.16 -13.14
C ILE A 108 -2.84 2.58 -13.24
N THR A 109 -4.08 2.77 -12.81
CA THR A 109 -4.70 4.10 -12.77
C THR A 109 -3.94 5.04 -11.85
N MET A 110 -3.51 4.57 -10.67
CA MET A 110 -2.69 5.37 -9.76
C MET A 110 -1.37 5.81 -10.42
N GLY A 111 -0.68 4.92 -11.15
CA GLY A 111 0.54 5.25 -11.89
C GLY A 111 0.33 6.38 -12.91
N ILE A 112 -0.72 6.29 -13.72
CA ILE A 112 -1.08 7.34 -14.71
C ILE A 112 -1.32 8.69 -14.02
N ILE A 113 -2.00 8.69 -12.87
CA ILE A 113 -2.25 9.91 -12.10
C ILE A 113 -0.96 10.49 -11.54
N LEU A 114 -0.07 9.66 -11.00
CA LEU A 114 1.24 10.09 -10.48
C LEU A 114 2.09 10.73 -11.59
N GLU A 115 2.19 10.08 -12.74
CA GLU A 115 2.95 10.58 -13.90
C GLU A 115 2.37 11.90 -14.41
N GLY A 116 1.06 11.99 -14.60
CA GLY A 116 0.39 13.21 -15.04
C GLY A 116 0.47 14.34 -14.01
N THR A 117 0.54 14.01 -12.73
CA THR A 117 0.78 14.97 -11.65
C THR A 117 2.20 15.54 -11.69
N LEU A 118 3.20 14.71 -12.00
CA LEU A 118 4.60 15.14 -12.07
C LEU A 118 4.85 16.19 -13.17
N THR A 119 3.98 16.33 -14.17
CA THR A 119 4.09 17.39 -15.19
C THR A 119 3.61 18.77 -14.72
N LYS A 120 3.11 18.88 -13.48
CA LYS A 120 2.52 20.11 -12.93
C LYS A 120 3.56 20.94 -12.17
N ASP A 121 3.19 22.18 -11.87
CA ASP A 121 3.98 23.07 -11.01
C ASP A 121 3.86 22.63 -9.54
N LEU A 122 4.91 21.94 -9.08
CA LEU A 122 5.02 21.29 -7.77
C LEU A 122 6.29 21.78 -7.07
N THR A 123 6.24 21.87 -5.74
CA THR A 123 7.43 22.13 -4.93
C THR A 123 8.45 20.99 -5.08
N PRO A 124 9.76 21.23 -4.87
CA PRO A 124 10.77 20.17 -4.91
C PRO A 124 10.47 18.99 -3.98
N LEU A 125 9.92 19.27 -2.79
CA LEU A 125 9.54 18.25 -1.81
C LEU A 125 8.41 17.34 -2.32
N MET A 126 7.35 17.93 -2.89
CA MET A 126 6.25 17.17 -3.49
C MET A 126 6.71 16.33 -4.66
N ARG A 127 7.54 16.90 -5.54
CA ARG A 127 8.11 16.19 -6.68
C ARG A 127 8.97 15.02 -6.24
N HIS A 128 9.81 15.21 -5.21
CA HIS A 128 10.60 14.13 -4.64
C HIS A 128 9.71 13.03 -4.06
N ARG A 129 8.66 13.40 -3.33
CA ARG A 129 7.72 12.44 -2.75
C ARG A 129 7.00 11.63 -3.82
N LEU A 130 6.40 12.29 -4.80
CA LEU A 130 5.68 11.64 -5.90
C LEU A 130 6.57 10.68 -6.68
N LYS A 131 7.86 11.02 -6.89
CA LYS A 131 8.83 10.09 -7.49
C LYS A 131 9.03 8.84 -6.64
N LYS A 132 9.26 8.99 -5.32
CA LYS A 132 9.35 7.83 -4.42
C LYS A 132 8.10 6.94 -4.52
N VAL A 133 6.92 7.54 -4.52
CA VAL A 133 5.64 6.81 -4.57
C VAL A 133 5.42 6.13 -5.93
N LEU A 134 5.80 6.79 -7.02
CA LEU A 134 5.78 6.21 -8.37
C LEU A 134 6.75 5.02 -8.49
N ASP A 135 7.95 5.13 -7.92
CA ASP A 135 8.92 4.02 -7.90
C ASP A 135 8.36 2.79 -7.17
N ARG A 136 7.63 3.01 -6.06
CA ARG A 136 6.94 1.94 -5.32
C ARG A 136 5.80 1.33 -6.12
N GLN A 137 4.96 2.17 -6.73
CA GLN A 137 3.88 1.69 -7.60
C GLN A 137 4.45 0.84 -8.75
N ASN A 138 5.51 1.31 -9.41
CA ASN A 138 6.19 0.59 -10.48
C ASN A 138 6.77 -0.75 -10.00
N LEU A 139 7.30 -0.82 -8.78
CA LEU A 139 7.73 -2.08 -8.18
C LEU A 139 6.54 -3.05 -8.02
N VAL A 140 5.41 -2.58 -7.51
CA VAL A 140 4.22 -3.43 -7.26
C VAL A 140 3.67 -4.06 -8.53
N ILE A 141 3.71 -3.34 -9.66
CA ILE A 141 3.27 -3.88 -10.97
C ILE A 141 4.39 -4.59 -11.75
N SER A 142 5.60 -4.66 -11.20
CA SER A 142 6.74 -5.34 -11.83
C SER A 142 6.75 -6.84 -11.56
N ASN A 143 7.71 -7.56 -12.14
CA ASN A 143 7.97 -8.96 -11.86
C ASN A 143 8.81 -9.22 -10.58
N LYS A 144 9.07 -8.19 -9.77
CA LYS A 144 9.81 -8.31 -8.50
C LYS A 144 8.94 -8.66 -7.31
N VAL A 145 7.62 -8.71 -7.52
CA VAL A 145 6.62 -9.10 -6.52
C VAL A 145 5.57 -9.97 -7.20
N GLN A 146 4.81 -10.73 -6.42
CA GLN A 146 3.61 -11.41 -6.89
C GLN A 146 2.39 -10.60 -6.44
N LEU A 147 1.81 -9.80 -7.34
CA LEU A 147 0.59 -9.04 -7.06
C LEU A 147 -0.66 -9.90 -7.32
N ILE A 148 -1.43 -10.14 -6.27
CA ILE A 148 -2.78 -10.72 -6.31
C ILE A 148 -3.77 -9.55 -6.17
N ASN A 149 -4.17 -8.97 -7.32
CA ASN A 149 -4.97 -7.75 -7.37
C ASN A 149 -6.47 -8.02 -7.18
N MET A 150 -6.85 -8.38 -5.96
CA MET A 150 -8.23 -8.64 -5.54
C MET A 150 -8.34 -8.53 -4.02
N THR A 151 -9.53 -8.70 -3.47
CA THR A 151 -9.70 -8.73 -2.02
C THR A 151 -9.09 -10.00 -1.40
N LEU A 152 -8.79 -9.97 -0.10
CA LEU A 152 -8.30 -11.15 0.61
C LEU A 152 -9.25 -12.34 0.50
N GLU A 153 -10.56 -12.12 0.64
CA GLU A 153 -11.58 -13.17 0.50
C GLU A 153 -11.51 -13.86 -0.87
N GLU A 154 -11.49 -13.07 -1.95
CA GLU A 154 -11.37 -13.59 -3.31
C GLU A 154 -10.05 -14.32 -3.53
N ALA A 155 -8.94 -13.78 -3.01
CA ALA A 155 -7.62 -14.40 -3.09
C ALA A 155 -7.63 -15.78 -2.42
N MET A 156 -8.24 -15.91 -1.24
CA MET A 156 -8.33 -17.19 -0.52
C MET A 156 -9.11 -18.26 -1.29
N VAL A 157 -10.05 -17.87 -2.15
CA VAL A 157 -10.82 -18.80 -3.00
C VAL A 157 -10.09 -19.11 -4.29
N ARG A 158 -9.55 -18.09 -4.96
CA ARG A 158 -9.00 -18.19 -6.33
C ARG A 158 -7.54 -18.59 -6.37
N HIS A 159 -6.81 -18.40 -5.28
CA HIS A 159 -5.40 -18.71 -5.12
C HIS A 159 -5.18 -19.63 -3.90
N PRO A 160 -5.77 -20.84 -3.85
CA PRO A 160 -5.60 -21.73 -2.70
C PRO A 160 -4.14 -22.13 -2.45
N GLU A 161 -3.26 -22.01 -3.44
CA GLU A 161 -1.83 -22.32 -3.36
C GLU A 161 -1.04 -21.41 -2.40
N ILE A 162 -1.54 -20.22 -2.05
CA ILE A 162 -0.85 -19.31 -1.13
C ILE A 162 -1.10 -19.65 0.34
N ARG A 163 -2.05 -20.56 0.62
CA ARG A 163 -2.40 -20.98 1.98
C ARG A 163 -1.21 -21.70 2.63
N GLY A 164 -0.89 -21.30 3.85
CA GLY A 164 0.20 -21.91 4.61
C GLY A 164 1.59 -21.62 4.07
N THR A 165 1.78 -20.59 3.23
CA THR A 165 3.07 -20.29 2.60
C THR A 165 3.82 -19.13 3.26
N GLY A 166 3.11 -18.23 3.95
CA GLY A 166 3.68 -17.03 4.55
C GLY A 166 4.42 -17.31 5.84
N ASP A 167 5.74 -17.11 5.83
CA ASP A 167 6.55 -17.08 7.05
C ASP A 167 6.31 -15.78 7.82
N VAL A 168 6.03 -14.68 7.10
CA VAL A 168 5.62 -13.40 7.68
C VAL A 168 4.41 -12.87 6.90
N VAL A 169 3.25 -12.87 7.55
CA VAL A 169 2.04 -12.23 7.05
C VAL A 169 1.93 -10.84 7.68
N ILE A 170 1.61 -9.84 6.88
CA ILE A 170 1.56 -8.44 7.33
C ILE A 170 0.25 -7.83 6.84
N ASP A 171 -0.63 -7.46 7.78
CA ASP A 171 -1.72 -6.52 7.54
C ASP A 171 -1.53 -5.35 8.51
N TYR A 172 -0.74 -4.35 8.11
CA TYR A 172 -0.39 -3.30 9.05
C TYR A 172 -1.60 -2.51 9.53
N HIS A 173 -2.65 -2.34 8.74
CA HIS A 173 -3.82 -1.60 9.20
C HIS A 173 -4.83 -2.47 9.96
N GLY A 174 -4.65 -3.78 9.86
CA GLY A 174 -5.49 -4.77 10.49
C GLY A 174 -6.86 -4.87 9.83
N PRO A 175 -7.67 -5.84 10.29
CA PRO A 175 -8.99 -6.13 9.74
C PRO A 175 -9.96 -4.93 9.78
N VAL A 176 -9.65 -3.93 10.59
CA VAL A 176 -10.45 -2.71 10.79
C VAL A 176 -10.57 -1.90 9.50
N ASN A 177 -9.58 -1.96 8.60
CA ASN A 177 -9.62 -1.22 7.34
C ASN A 177 -10.42 -1.92 6.22
N HIS A 178 -11.05 -3.07 6.53
CA HIS A 178 -12.01 -3.69 5.64
C HIS A 178 -13.45 -3.16 5.88
N GLU A 179 -13.66 -1.88 6.22
CA GLU A 179 -14.98 -1.33 6.60
C GLU A 179 -16.10 -1.56 5.56
N ASN A 180 -15.75 -1.90 4.31
CA ASN A 180 -16.67 -2.22 3.23
C ASN A 180 -16.76 -3.73 2.91
N THR A 181 -16.26 -4.61 3.77
CA THR A 181 -16.44 -6.06 3.65
C THR A 181 -17.62 -6.54 4.50
N PRO A 182 -18.40 -7.53 4.04
CA PRO A 182 -19.44 -8.15 4.88
C PRO A 182 -18.85 -8.98 6.03
N LEU A 183 -17.55 -9.27 6.00
CA LEU A 183 -16.84 -10.06 7.01
C LEU A 183 -16.59 -9.28 8.30
N SER A 184 -16.77 -9.96 9.42
CA SER A 184 -16.33 -9.48 10.73
C SER A 184 -14.80 -9.47 10.86
N TYR A 185 -14.32 -8.70 11.85
CA TYR A 185 -12.91 -8.70 12.26
C TYR A 185 -12.34 -10.12 12.46
N ILE A 186 -13.10 -11.01 13.10
CA ILE A 186 -12.67 -12.40 13.38
C ILE A 186 -12.57 -13.21 12.08
N GLU A 187 -13.50 -13.03 11.15
CA GLU A 187 -13.48 -13.74 9.87
C GLU A 187 -12.26 -13.34 9.04
N ILE A 188 -11.94 -12.05 8.98
CA ILE A 188 -10.74 -11.56 8.31
C ILE A 188 -9.47 -12.12 8.96
N LEU A 189 -9.34 -12.03 10.29
CA LEU A 189 -8.21 -12.64 11.01
C LEU A 189 -8.04 -14.13 10.69
N ASN A 190 -9.15 -14.86 10.54
CA ASN A 190 -9.12 -16.28 10.20
C ASN A 190 -8.65 -16.52 8.77
N LEU A 191 -8.97 -15.62 7.82
CA LEU A 191 -8.42 -15.67 6.46
C LEU A 191 -6.91 -15.39 6.48
N GLU A 192 -6.47 -14.35 7.20
CA GLU A 192 -5.06 -13.98 7.31
C GLU A 192 -4.22 -15.10 7.93
N ARG A 193 -4.74 -15.74 8.98
CA ARG A 193 -4.08 -16.88 9.64
C ARG A 193 -3.90 -18.07 8.70
N GLN A 194 -4.80 -18.29 7.74
CA GLN A 194 -4.68 -19.38 6.77
C GLN A 194 -3.55 -19.16 5.77
N LEU A 195 -3.07 -17.93 5.59
CA LEU A 195 -1.90 -17.64 4.74
C LEU A 195 -0.59 -18.10 5.38
N ARG A 196 -0.56 -18.22 6.70
CA ARG A 196 0.65 -18.38 7.49
C ARG A 196 1.07 -19.85 7.61
N THR A 197 2.38 -20.10 7.56
CA THR A 197 2.94 -21.40 7.95
C THR A 197 2.65 -21.68 9.44
N PRO A 198 2.74 -22.94 9.92
CA PRO A 198 2.55 -23.25 11.34
C PRO A 198 3.49 -22.48 12.30
N LEU A 199 4.68 -22.12 11.83
CA LEU A 199 5.69 -21.36 12.58
C LEU A 199 5.73 -19.87 12.20
N GLY A 200 4.92 -19.45 11.23
CA GLY A 200 4.99 -18.11 10.69
C GLY A 200 4.51 -17.07 11.69
N LYS A 201 4.90 -15.83 11.45
CA LYS A 201 4.50 -14.67 12.22
C LYS A 201 3.42 -13.88 11.50
N HIS A 202 2.53 -13.25 12.27
CA HIS A 202 1.56 -12.30 11.75
C HIS A 202 1.79 -10.94 12.41
N ILE A 203 1.93 -9.89 11.59
CA ILE A 203 2.18 -8.52 12.01
C ILE A 203 0.97 -7.66 11.61
N PHE A 204 0.30 -7.03 12.57
CA PHE A 204 -0.78 -6.07 12.32
C PHE A 204 -0.79 -4.93 13.35
N TRP A 205 -1.43 -3.80 13.05
CA TRP A 205 -1.58 -2.71 14.02
C TRP A 205 -2.71 -3.03 15.00
N GLY A 206 -2.31 -3.61 16.12
CA GLY A 206 -3.15 -4.13 17.19
C GLY A 206 -2.32 -5.15 17.95
N THR A 207 -2.54 -5.31 19.25
CA THR A 207 -1.77 -6.23 20.11
C THR A 207 -1.51 -7.57 19.41
N ALA A 208 -0.23 -7.94 19.28
CA ALA A 208 0.19 -9.27 18.85
C ALA A 208 -0.61 -10.31 19.65
N ILE A 209 -1.53 -11.01 19.00
CA ILE A 209 -2.08 -12.24 19.57
C ILE A 209 -1.02 -13.30 19.26
N GLU A 210 -0.03 -13.39 20.14
CA GLU A 210 0.86 -14.55 20.20
C GLU A 210 0.00 -15.79 20.47
N GLY A 211 0.13 -16.80 19.61
CA GLY A 211 -0.21 -18.21 19.84
C GLY A 211 -1.59 -18.51 20.45
N ALA A 212 -2.50 -19.02 19.60
CA ALA A 212 -3.45 -20.04 20.00
C ALA A 212 -3.25 -21.25 19.09
#